data_AF-A0A7S3H8T9-F1
#
_entry.id   AF-A0A7S3H8T9-F1
#
_cell.length_a   1.000
_cell.length_b   1.000
_cell.length_c   1.000
_cell.angle_alpha   90.00
_cell.angle_beta   90.00
_cell.angle_gamma   90.00
#
_symmetry.space_group_name_H-M   'P 1'
#
loop_
_entity.id
_entity.type
_entity.pdbx_description
1 polymer ?
#
loop_
_entity_poly.entity_id
_entity_poly.type
_entity_poly.pdbx_seq_one_letter_code
_entity_poly.pdbx_strand_id
1 'polypeptide(L)'
;MITIKVGSIPEFLRCGSFYESLDVEEHHSEIEVPESCFVDQDEFTNLTDFAKMINVIAFWGLHRMPMTVIVFCYETDSTLWSHVLSQMNAELGFSNALRTIFHPSASLVKAIELGISEAVEYLVDKQKCGIIAAATAAEYGRLDYLILLHQHGHPWNETVCEKAASN
;
A
#
# COMPACT_ATOMS: atom_id res chain seq x y z
N MET A 1 2.58 24.43 10.13
CA MET A 1 1.23 24.42 9.52
C MET A 1 1.33 25.18 8.22
N ILE A 2 0.69 24.69 7.17
CA ILE A 2 0.60 25.33 5.86
C ILE A 2 -0.87 25.45 5.48
N THR A 3 -1.20 26.50 4.73
CA THR A 3 -2.56 26.72 4.21
C THR A 3 -2.58 26.32 2.75
N ILE A 4 -3.47 25.38 2.40
CA ILE A 4 -3.60 24.87 1.03
C ILE A 4 -5.05 25.02 0.56
N LYS A 5 -5.23 25.21 -0.75
CA LYS A 5 -6.57 25.26 -1.35
C LYS A 5 -7.07 23.85 -1.59
N VAL A 6 -8.35 23.59 -1.32
CA VAL A 6 -8.95 22.26 -1.57
C VAL A 6 -8.79 21.86 -3.05
N GLY A 7 -8.91 22.81 -3.99
CA GLY A 7 -8.71 22.57 -5.41
C GLY A 7 -7.27 22.21 -5.83
N SER A 8 -6.26 22.53 -5.01
CA SER A 8 -4.86 22.18 -5.29
C SER A 8 -4.43 20.85 -4.67
N ILE A 9 -5.34 20.12 -4.00
CA ILE A 9 -5.03 18.82 -3.42
C ILE A 9 -4.76 17.81 -4.54
N PRO A 10 -3.58 17.16 -4.56
CA PRO A 10 -3.22 16.12 -5.52
C PRO A 10 -4.24 14.97 -5.57
N GLU A 11 -4.41 14.38 -6.75
CA GLU A 11 -5.44 13.35 -6.98
C GLU A 11 -5.28 12.13 -6.06
N PHE A 12 -4.04 11.69 -5.81
CA PHE A 12 -3.78 10.52 -4.96
C PHE A 12 -4.14 10.75 -3.47
N LEU A 13 -4.26 12.00 -3.01
CA LEU A 13 -4.71 12.32 -1.65
C LEU A 13 -6.25 12.36 -1.52
N ARG A 14 -6.97 12.40 -2.65
CA ARG A 14 -8.44 12.51 -2.66
C ARG A 14 -9.15 11.21 -2.29
N CYS A 15 -8.42 10.09 -2.25
CA CYS A 15 -8.94 8.80 -1.78
C CYS A 15 -8.76 8.60 -0.26
N GLY A 16 -8.43 9.66 0.47
CA GLY A 16 -8.26 9.63 1.92
C GLY A 16 -9.53 10.02 2.68
N SER A 17 -9.74 9.38 3.83
CA SER A 17 -10.85 9.69 4.74
C SER A 17 -10.89 11.17 5.15
N PHE A 18 -9.71 11.81 5.29
CA PHE A 18 -9.64 13.23 5.60
C PHE A 18 -10.25 14.08 4.47
N TYR A 19 -9.90 13.79 3.21
CA TYR A 19 -10.44 14.51 2.05
C TYR A 19 -11.96 14.32 1.93
N GLU A 20 -12.45 13.09 2.13
CA GLU A 20 -13.89 12.78 2.11
C GLU A 20 -14.67 13.52 3.21
N SER A 21 -14.01 13.86 4.32
CA SER A 21 -14.62 14.63 5.40
C SER A 21 -14.65 16.14 5.15
N LEU A 22 -13.97 16.63 4.10
CA LEU A 22 -14.03 18.04 3.72
C LEU A 22 -15.35 18.32 3.00
N ASP A 23 -16.00 19.42 3.36
CA ASP A 23 -17.19 19.90 2.64
C ASP A 23 -16.76 20.51 1.30
N VAL A 24 -16.81 19.71 0.24
CA VAL A 24 -16.24 20.05 -1.08
C VAL A 24 -17.12 21.03 -1.87
N GLU A 25 -18.31 21.40 -1.38
CA GLU A 25 -19.22 22.33 -2.06
C GLU A 25 -18.63 23.76 -2.18
N GLU A 26 -17.68 24.11 -1.32
CA GLU A 26 -16.91 25.35 -1.41
C GLU A 26 -15.55 25.11 -2.08
N HIS A 27 -15.51 25.04 -3.42
CA HIS A 27 -14.26 24.89 -4.21
C HIS A 27 -13.20 25.99 -4.00
N HIS A 28 -13.46 26.99 -3.16
CA HIS A 28 -12.55 28.07 -2.79
C HIS A 28 -12.03 27.98 -1.35
N SER A 29 -12.39 26.94 -0.60
CA SER A 29 -12.00 26.82 0.80
C SER A 29 -10.53 26.47 0.97
N GLU A 30 -9.93 27.10 1.97
CA GLU A 30 -8.55 26.89 2.39
C GLU A 30 -8.56 26.02 3.65
N ILE A 31 -7.66 25.05 3.72
CA ILE A 31 -7.49 24.17 4.87
C ILE A 31 -6.08 24.32 5.43
N GLU A 32 -5.95 24.16 6.74
CA GLU A 32 -4.65 24.13 7.42
C GLU A 32 -4.22 22.70 7.67
N VAL A 33 -3.04 22.34 7.17
CA VAL A 33 -2.43 21.02 7.38
C VAL A 33 -1.00 21.15 7.90
N PRO A 34 -0.47 20.19 8.69
CA PRO A 34 0.94 20.17 9.04
C PRO A 34 1.81 20.06 7.79
N GLU A 35 2.93 20.78 7.75
CA GLU A 35 3.87 20.76 6.60
C GLU A 35 4.42 19.35 6.34
N SER A 36 4.59 18.55 7.39
CA SER A 36 5.04 17.16 7.32
C SER A 36 4.00 16.19 6.77
N CYS A 37 2.75 16.62 6.60
CA CYS A 37 1.61 15.81 6.18
C CYS A 37 1.06 16.24 4.83
N PHE A 38 1.84 16.97 4.02
CA PHE A 38 1.45 17.35 2.67
C PHE A 38 2.62 17.22 1.71
N VAL A 39 2.37 16.62 0.55
CA VAL A 39 3.31 16.50 -0.56
C VAL A 39 2.56 16.69 -1.86
N ASP A 40 3.13 17.49 -2.76
CA ASP A 40 2.49 17.84 -4.04
C ASP A 40 2.57 16.71 -5.08
N GLN A 41 3.56 15.82 -4.93
CA GLN A 41 3.85 14.75 -5.88
C GLN A 41 4.02 13.42 -5.14
N ASP A 42 3.56 12.34 -5.77
CA ASP A 42 3.80 10.97 -5.32
C ASP A 42 5.08 10.44 -5.98
N GLU A 43 6.23 11.03 -5.62
CA GLU A 43 7.57 10.60 -6.09
C GLU A 43 8.62 10.84 -5.00
N PHE A 44 9.36 9.81 -4.62
CA PHE A 44 10.51 9.94 -3.72
C PHE A 44 11.49 8.76 -3.84
N THR A 45 12.75 8.99 -3.43
CA THR A 45 13.84 7.99 -3.49
C THR A 45 14.68 7.92 -2.21
N ASN A 46 14.37 8.72 -1.19
CA ASN A 46 15.15 8.80 0.04
C ASN A 46 14.30 8.52 1.28
N LEU A 47 14.97 8.15 2.39
CA LEU A 47 14.31 7.77 3.65
C LEU A 47 13.54 8.91 4.32
N THR A 48 13.99 10.15 4.13
CA THR A 48 13.34 11.33 4.73
C THR A 48 11.99 11.57 4.08
N ASP A 49 11.91 11.52 2.76
CA ASP A 49 10.67 11.71 2.02
C ASP A 49 9.75 10.48 2.13
N PHE A 50 10.31 9.27 2.26
CA PHE A 50 9.54 8.09 2.69
C PHE A 50 8.84 8.34 4.03
N ALA A 51 9.57 8.81 5.05
CA ALA A 51 8.97 9.11 6.35
C ALA A 51 7.87 10.19 6.25
N LYS A 52 8.05 11.22 5.42
CA LYS A 52 6.99 12.21 5.15
C LYS A 52 5.79 11.56 4.49
N MET A 53 5.98 10.72 3.48
CA MET A 53 4.87 10.04 2.81
C MET A 53 4.08 9.14 3.77
N ILE A 54 4.76 8.43 4.68
CA ILE A 54 4.07 7.65 5.72
C ILE A 54 3.23 8.54 6.65
N ASN A 55 3.71 9.74 7.01
CA ASN A 55 2.90 10.70 7.76
C ASN A 55 1.72 11.24 6.95
N VAL A 56 1.91 11.50 5.66
CA VAL A 56 0.84 11.91 4.74
C VAL A 56 -0.24 10.83 4.69
N ILE A 57 0.14 9.57 4.49
CA ILE A 57 -0.80 8.43 4.45
C ILE A 57 -1.62 8.36 5.75
N ALA A 58 -0.95 8.43 6.90
CA ALA A 58 -1.60 8.35 8.21
C ALA A 58 -2.51 9.56 8.50
N PHE A 59 -2.08 10.77 8.13
CA PHE A 59 -2.87 11.99 8.37
C PHE A 59 -4.08 12.07 7.44
N TRP A 60 -3.91 11.74 6.16
CA TRP A 60 -4.99 11.80 5.18
C TRP A 60 -5.92 10.59 5.23
N GLY A 61 -5.49 9.51 5.91
CA GLY A 61 -6.25 8.27 6.03
C GLY A 61 -6.46 7.60 4.67
N LEU A 62 -5.39 7.45 3.89
CA LEU A 62 -5.49 6.90 2.53
C LEU A 62 -5.97 5.44 2.56
N HIS A 63 -7.00 5.13 1.78
CA HIS A 63 -7.51 3.76 1.62
C HIS A 63 -6.63 2.89 0.73
N ARG A 64 -5.77 3.51 -0.08
CA ARG A 64 -4.87 2.85 -1.03
C ARG A 64 -3.44 3.27 -0.77
N MET A 65 -2.52 2.31 -0.84
CA MET A 65 -1.11 2.59 -0.58
C MET A 65 -0.46 3.15 -1.86
N PRO A 66 0.22 4.32 -1.80
CA PRO A 66 0.94 4.84 -2.95
C PRO A 66 1.95 3.83 -3.51
N MET A 67 2.00 3.67 -4.83
CA MET A 67 2.89 2.70 -5.49
C MET A 67 4.37 3.02 -5.22
N THR A 68 4.71 4.28 -5.02
CA THR A 68 6.07 4.71 -4.64
C THR A 68 6.55 4.07 -3.34
N VAL A 69 5.67 3.93 -2.35
CA VAL A 69 5.97 3.27 -1.06
C VAL A 69 6.26 1.80 -1.30
N ILE A 70 5.46 1.13 -2.14
CA ILE A 70 5.65 -0.28 -2.51
C ILE A 70 7.01 -0.48 -3.20
N VAL A 71 7.29 0.33 -4.22
CA VAL A 71 8.55 0.29 -4.98
C VAL A 71 9.74 0.54 -4.04
N PHE A 72 9.66 1.59 -3.23
CA PHE A 72 10.72 1.97 -2.31
C PHE A 72 11.02 0.86 -1.28
N CYS A 73 9.99 0.26 -0.69
CA CYS A 73 10.15 -0.84 0.27
C CYS A 73 10.75 -2.10 -0.36
N TYR A 74 10.50 -2.33 -1.65
CA TYR A 74 11.07 -3.46 -2.39
C TYR A 74 12.53 -3.23 -2.80
N GLU A 75 12.87 -2.01 -3.26
CA GLU A 75 14.20 -1.69 -3.79
C GLU A 75 15.20 -1.29 -2.71
N THR A 76 14.73 -0.80 -1.56
CA THR A 76 15.57 -0.34 -0.45
C THR A 76 15.73 -1.42 0.62
N ASP A 77 16.89 -1.45 1.27
CA ASP A 77 17.18 -2.33 2.40
C ASP A 77 16.09 -2.22 3.49
N SER A 78 15.50 -3.37 3.81
CA SER A 78 14.39 -3.48 4.77
C SER A 78 14.76 -3.10 6.19
N THR A 79 16.03 -3.17 6.57
CA THR A 79 16.51 -2.72 7.88
C THR A 79 16.47 -1.20 8.02
N LEU A 80 16.68 -0.46 6.92
CA LEU A 80 16.72 1.01 6.95
C LEU A 80 15.33 1.62 7.12
N TRP A 81 14.39 1.29 6.23
CA TRP A 81 13.05 1.85 6.32
C TRP A 81 12.27 1.26 7.50
N SER A 82 12.56 0.03 7.94
CA SER A 82 11.93 -0.52 9.15
C SER A 82 12.41 0.21 10.41
N HIS A 83 13.66 0.67 10.47
CA HIS A 83 14.10 1.54 11.56
C HIS A 83 13.32 2.86 11.55
N VAL A 84 13.16 3.49 10.39
CA VAL A 84 12.35 4.71 10.24
C VAL A 84 10.93 4.49 10.77
N LEU A 85 10.24 3.44 10.33
CA LEU A 85 8.89 3.12 10.79
C LEU A 85 8.82 2.86 12.31
N SER A 86 9.90 2.39 12.94
CA SER A 86 9.91 2.13 14.40
C SER A 86 10.00 3.41 15.24
N GLN A 87 10.50 4.48 14.65
CA GLN A 87 10.61 5.79 15.30
C GLN A 87 9.35 6.64 15.11
N MET A 88 8.45 6.23 14.22
CA MET A 88 7.24 6.96 13.89
C MET A 88 6.09 6.57 14.80
N ASN A 89 5.25 7.55 15.15
CA ASN A 89 4.02 7.36 15.93
C ASN A 89 2.81 7.02 15.03
N ALA A 90 3.04 6.80 13.73
CA ALA A 90 2.01 6.64 12.70
C ALA A 90 1.31 5.28 12.80
N GLU A 91 0.04 5.26 12.40
CA GLU A 91 -0.90 4.15 12.55
C GLU A 91 -0.30 2.75 12.33
N LEU A 92 -0.58 1.87 13.28
CA LEU A 92 -0.02 0.51 13.39
C LEU A 92 -0.33 -0.38 12.17
N GLY A 93 -1.41 -0.11 11.44
CA GLY A 93 -1.90 -0.97 10.35
C GLY A 93 -0.93 -1.06 9.18
N PHE A 94 -0.67 0.06 8.49
CA PHE A 94 0.16 0.09 7.28
C PHE A 94 1.62 -0.24 7.58
N SER A 95 2.18 0.29 8.67
CA SER A 95 3.55 0.02 9.09
C SER A 95 3.78 -1.48 9.34
N ASN A 96 2.82 -2.16 9.96
CA ASN A 96 2.91 -3.61 10.17
C ASN A 96 2.73 -4.39 8.87
N ALA A 97 1.83 -3.94 7.98
CA ALA A 97 1.67 -4.54 6.66
C ALA A 97 2.97 -4.46 5.84
N LEU A 98 3.61 -3.29 5.75
CA LEU A 98 4.88 -3.10 5.06
C LEU A 98 5.98 -4.00 5.62
N ARG A 99 6.12 -4.08 6.95
CA ARG A 99 7.07 -5.00 7.59
C ARG A 99 6.77 -6.46 7.24
N THR A 100 5.51 -6.86 7.31
CA THR A 100 5.10 -8.25 7.06
C THR A 100 5.30 -8.65 5.60
N ILE A 101 5.12 -7.71 4.66
CA ILE A 101 5.28 -7.97 3.23
C ILE A 101 6.74 -7.91 2.81
N PHE A 102 7.52 -6.93 3.29
CA PHE A 102 8.85 -6.60 2.74
C PHE A 102 10.04 -6.96 3.65
N HIS A 103 9.83 -7.42 4.89
CA HIS A 103 10.92 -7.76 5.81
C HIS A 103 10.84 -9.23 6.32
N PRO A 104 11.94 -10.01 6.28
CA PRO A 104 13.29 -9.63 5.85
C PRO A 104 13.45 -9.57 4.32
N SER A 105 12.54 -10.18 3.56
CA SER A 105 12.48 -10.11 2.10
C SER A 105 11.02 -9.99 1.65
N ALA A 106 10.81 -9.45 0.45
CA ALA A 106 9.48 -9.30 -0.12
C ALA A 106 8.74 -10.63 -0.27
N SER A 107 7.43 -10.67 0.03
CA SER A 107 6.58 -11.85 -0.03
C SER A 107 5.22 -11.54 -0.66
N LEU A 108 5.02 -12.02 -1.89
CA LEU A 108 3.73 -11.94 -2.59
C LEU A 108 2.62 -12.66 -1.81
N VAL A 109 2.93 -13.78 -1.16
CA VAL A 109 1.96 -14.56 -0.36
C VAL A 109 1.42 -13.71 0.79
N LYS A 110 2.28 -12.95 1.48
CA LYS A 110 1.85 -12.06 2.57
C LYS A 110 1.07 -10.86 2.05
N ALA A 111 1.38 -10.34 0.87
CA ALA A 111 0.58 -9.29 0.24
C ALA A 111 -0.85 -9.75 -0.06
N ILE A 112 -1.00 -10.98 -0.57
CA ILE A 112 -2.32 -11.61 -0.86
C ILE A 112 -3.12 -11.82 0.43
N GLU A 113 -2.48 -12.40 1.46
CA GLU A 113 -3.09 -12.66 2.78
C GLU A 113 -3.63 -11.37 3.41
N LEU A 114 -2.83 -10.30 3.40
CA LEU A 114 -3.22 -9.00 3.96
C LEU A 114 -4.18 -8.22 3.07
N GLY A 115 -4.36 -8.62 1.81
CA GLY A 115 -5.25 -7.94 0.87
C GLY A 115 -4.71 -6.61 0.35
N ILE A 116 -3.40 -6.35 0.43
CA ILE A 116 -2.80 -5.09 -0.03
C ILE A 116 -2.62 -5.14 -1.55
N SER A 117 -3.62 -4.65 -2.29
CA SER A 117 -3.70 -4.78 -3.76
C SER A 117 -2.47 -4.24 -4.47
N GLU A 118 -1.98 -3.08 -4.07
CA GLU A 118 -0.83 -2.42 -4.70
C GLU A 118 0.46 -3.23 -4.55
N ALA A 119 0.62 -3.88 -3.40
CA ALA A 119 1.73 -4.81 -3.18
C ALA A 119 1.58 -6.09 -4.02
N VAL A 120 0.37 -6.62 -4.18
CA VAL A 120 0.11 -7.80 -5.02
C VAL A 120 0.39 -7.49 -6.50
N GLU A 121 -0.16 -6.40 -7.02
CA GLU A 121 0.03 -5.93 -8.39
C GLU A 121 1.51 -5.68 -8.70
N TYR A 122 2.27 -5.14 -7.74
CA TYR A 122 3.70 -4.93 -7.95
C TYR A 122 4.52 -6.22 -7.88
N LEU A 123 4.23 -7.11 -6.93
CA LEU A 123 5.04 -8.30 -6.67
C LEU A 123 4.75 -9.47 -7.62
N VAL A 124 3.56 -9.52 -8.23
CA VAL A 124 3.16 -10.64 -9.09
C VAL A 124 4.08 -10.83 -10.30
N ASP A 125 4.62 -9.75 -10.84
CA ASP A 125 5.59 -9.77 -11.94
C ASP A 125 7.03 -10.02 -11.50
N LYS A 126 7.37 -9.61 -10.27
CA LYS A 126 8.74 -9.66 -9.74
C LYS A 126 9.06 -11.02 -9.12
N GLN A 127 8.05 -11.69 -8.57
CA GLN A 127 8.20 -12.95 -7.86
C GLN A 127 7.47 -14.05 -8.59
N LYS A 128 8.20 -15.06 -9.05
CA LYS A 128 7.57 -16.33 -9.42
C LYS A 128 7.33 -17.15 -8.17
N CYS A 129 6.12 -17.03 -7.64
CA CYS A 129 5.67 -17.95 -6.62
C CYS A 129 5.24 -19.25 -7.30
N GLY A 130 5.54 -20.37 -6.65
CA GLY A 130 4.91 -21.63 -7.04
C GLY A 130 3.41 -21.58 -6.72
N ILE A 131 2.82 -22.75 -6.57
CA ILE A 131 1.38 -22.86 -6.32
C ILE A 131 0.88 -22.17 -5.04
N ILE A 132 1.79 -21.88 -4.11
CA ILE A 132 1.49 -21.31 -2.80
C ILE A 132 0.71 -19.99 -2.94
N ALA A 133 1.07 -19.11 -3.87
CA ALA A 133 0.36 -17.84 -4.05
C ALA A 133 -1.11 -18.04 -4.46
N ALA A 134 -1.36 -18.91 -5.44
CA ALA A 134 -2.73 -19.23 -5.88
C ALA A 134 -3.51 -19.95 -4.77
N ALA A 135 -2.88 -20.89 -4.07
CA ALA A 135 -3.48 -21.58 -2.92
C ALA A 135 -3.87 -20.59 -1.81
N THR A 136 -3.03 -19.61 -1.50
CA THR A 136 -3.36 -18.55 -0.52
C THR A 136 -4.49 -17.66 -1.02
N ALA A 137 -4.47 -17.23 -2.28
CA ALA A 137 -5.56 -16.43 -2.83
C ALA A 137 -6.91 -17.17 -2.75
N ALA A 138 -6.93 -18.46 -3.06
CA ALA A 138 -8.10 -19.33 -2.92
C ALA A 138 -8.58 -19.46 -1.47
N GLU A 139 -7.66 -19.72 -0.53
CA GLU A 139 -7.97 -19.88 0.90
C GLU A 139 -8.59 -18.63 1.53
N TYR A 140 -8.23 -17.45 1.03
CA TYR A 140 -8.77 -16.17 1.50
C TYR A 140 -9.91 -15.63 0.63
N GLY A 141 -10.43 -16.42 -0.32
CA GLY A 141 -11.55 -16.01 -1.18
C GLY A 141 -11.23 -14.86 -2.14
N ARG A 142 -9.94 -14.61 -2.42
CA ARG A 142 -9.43 -13.54 -3.28
C ARG A 142 -9.45 -13.96 -4.74
N LEU A 143 -10.66 -14.08 -5.31
CA LEU A 143 -10.85 -14.51 -6.71
C LEU A 143 -10.17 -13.56 -7.72
N ASP A 144 -10.19 -12.27 -7.43
CA ASP A 144 -9.45 -11.23 -8.15
C ASP A 144 -7.95 -11.53 -8.22
N TYR A 145 -7.33 -11.88 -7.09
CA TYR A 145 -5.92 -12.25 -7.07
C TYR A 145 -5.65 -13.61 -7.72
N LEU A 146 -6.56 -14.58 -7.64
CA LEU A 146 -6.44 -15.84 -8.39
C LEU A 146 -6.37 -15.60 -9.91
N ILE A 147 -7.26 -14.73 -10.42
CA ILE A 147 -7.29 -14.36 -11.84
C ILE A 147 -6.00 -13.64 -12.22
N LEU A 148 -5.56 -12.68 -11.41
CA LEU A 148 -4.31 -11.95 -11.63
C LEU A 148 -3.10 -12.89 -11.67
N LEU A 149 -2.96 -13.78 -10.67
CA LEU A 149 -1.88 -14.77 -10.62
C LEU A 149 -1.87 -15.66 -11.87
N HIS A 150 -3.03 -16.12 -12.32
CA HIS A 150 -3.14 -16.95 -13.52
C HIS A 150 -2.71 -16.20 -14.78
N GLN A 151 -3.11 -14.93 -14.94
CA GLN A 151 -2.72 -14.08 -16.06
C GLN A 151 -1.20 -13.86 -16.14
N HIS A 152 -0.55 -13.76 -14.99
CA HIS A 152 0.91 -13.60 -14.87
C HIS A 152 1.67 -14.94 -14.89
N GLY A 153 1.00 -16.05 -15.17
CA GLY A 153 1.62 -17.37 -15.37
C GLY A 153 2.05 -18.07 -14.07
N HIS A 154 1.46 -17.69 -12.93
CA HIS A 154 1.64 -18.45 -11.69
C HIS A 154 0.85 -19.77 -11.77
N PRO A 155 1.43 -20.89 -11.33
CA PRO A 155 0.80 -22.19 -11.46
C PRO A 155 -0.36 -22.36 -10.48
N TRP A 156 -1.39 -23.08 -10.93
CA TRP A 156 -2.46 -23.62 -10.10
C TRP A 156 -2.59 -25.14 -10.30
N ASN A 157 -3.14 -25.85 -9.33
CA ASN A 157 -3.45 -27.28 -9.43
C ASN A 157 -4.72 -27.59 -8.63
N GLU A 158 -5.06 -28.87 -8.52
CA GLU A 158 -6.23 -29.37 -7.80
C GLU A 158 -6.33 -28.86 -6.35
N THR A 159 -5.22 -28.67 -5.63
CA THR A 159 -5.21 -28.10 -4.27
C THR A 159 -5.73 -26.67 -4.20
N VAL A 160 -5.56 -25.89 -5.28
CA VAL A 160 -6.11 -24.52 -5.36
C VAL A 160 -7.63 -24.59 -5.49
N CYS A 161 -8.15 -25.52 -6.28
CA CYS A 161 -9.59 -25.76 -6.40
C CYS A 161 -10.19 -26.26 -5.09
N GLU A 162 -9.52 -27.17 -4.39
CA GLU A 162 -9.95 -27.66 -3.07
C GLU A 162 -10.05 -26.53 -2.05
N LYS A 163 -9.04 -25.64 -1.99
CA LYS A 163 -9.06 -24.47 -1.11
C LYS A 163 -10.16 -23.48 -1.49
N ALA A 164 -10.33 -23.21 -2.79
CA ALA A 164 -11.37 -22.30 -3.28
C ALA A 164 -12.78 -22.82 -2.98
N ALA A 165 -12.99 -24.14 -3.05
CA ALA A 165 -14.26 -24.77 -2.71
C ALA A 165 -14.54 -24.80 -1.20
N SER A 166 -13.51 -24.61 -0.37
CA SER A 166 -13.59 -24.65 1.09
C SER A 166 -13.71 -23.27 1.76
N ASN A 167 -13.53 -22.18 1.02
CA ASN A 167 -13.71 -20.80 1.48
C ASN A 167 -15.19 -20.38 1.43
#